data_AF-A0A9W8RNW9-F1
#
_entry.id   AF-A0A9W8RNW9-F1
#
_cell.length_a   1.000
_cell.length_b   1.000
_cell.length_c   1.000
_cell.angle_alpha   90.00
_cell.angle_beta   90.00
_cell.angle_gamma   90.00
#
_symmetry.space_group_name_H-M   'P 1'
#
loop_
_entity.id
_entity.type
_entity.pdbx_description
1 polymer ?
#
loop_
_entity_poly.entity_id
_entity_poly.type
_entity_poly.pdbx_seq_one_letter_code
_entity_poly.pdbx_strand_id
1 'polypeptide(L)'
;MKFMSAKGAVELKFPISGTYQEGSDAAQTIADGTIAHAQALLTTLAGKASDQAKSKTDVGTVCVLEQGDNYTCDTVIDLSEPLVRVEDKDGNQVPVLNHMSRGITQHFRSVGIEYRLATLNTAPAGSSDSTVLKPSKFLITTFGGDAAQVEETLLMWVEVQGSTHGGREPSVENPLVFANRVEEPNVSVCPIPKDYSTSVIISRDVLASLFIKPQLEKAGYTEVATVDKHTEENAEQAKIATGIRFTAKPPNKTVGVAAWDDGDKFNGLSFNLNSSPACFFLDKASSAVNLKYFVPNVGFTHYFWTVTGGLVPVPIHAASEGSVDYTFTAKGEGKWSSDSATSVAASFSLSKSSFDCSTQTTKQEWYEKLFRIKTENMLAGMANLSVDVPAFSLDLGALNFFLVSNLLFPGKKVFSLGKIPDDLYIPRDMLLLGSIGSG
;
A
#
# COMPACT_ATOMS: atom_id res chain seq x y z
N MET A 1 6.61 9.64 27.94
CA MET A 1 5.20 9.84 27.55
C MET A 1 4.52 8.49 27.56
N LYS A 2 3.27 8.40 28.03
CA LYS A 2 2.48 7.18 28.13
C LYS A 2 1.03 7.47 27.69
N PHE A 3 0.42 6.69 26.80
CA PHE A 3 -1.00 6.82 26.46
C PHE A 3 -1.82 6.00 27.44
N MET A 4 -2.68 6.66 28.22
CA MET A 4 -3.38 6.02 29.34
C MET A 4 -4.77 5.49 29.00
N SER A 5 -5.40 5.94 27.92
CA SER A 5 -6.74 5.47 27.54
C SER A 5 -7.06 5.74 26.07
N ALA A 6 -8.01 4.98 25.52
CA ALA A 6 -8.55 5.15 24.17
C ALA A 6 -9.12 6.57 23.91
N LYS A 7 -9.52 7.29 24.96
CA LYS A 7 -10.00 8.68 24.92
C LYS A 7 -8.86 9.70 24.76
N GLY A 8 -7.62 9.24 24.57
CA GLY A 8 -6.47 10.10 24.33
C GLY A 8 -5.90 10.75 25.58
N ALA A 9 -6.17 10.22 26.77
CA ALA A 9 -5.46 10.65 27.97
C ALA A 9 -3.97 10.27 27.85
N VAL A 10 -3.07 11.22 28.13
CA VAL A 10 -1.62 11.05 28.03
C VAL A 10 -0.97 11.45 29.34
N GLU A 11 -0.03 10.65 29.83
CA GLU A 11 0.85 11.00 30.94
C GLU A 11 2.23 11.43 30.41
N LEU A 12 2.62 12.64 30.78
CA LEU A 12 3.97 13.18 30.63
C LEU A 12 4.68 13.13 31.98
N LYS A 13 5.93 12.68 31.97
CA LYS A 13 6.77 12.62 33.17
C LYS A 13 7.88 13.66 33.02
N PHE A 14 7.97 14.55 34.00
CA PHE A 14 8.96 15.61 34.05
C PHE A 14 9.85 15.40 35.27
N PRO A 15 11.15 15.13 35.11
CA PRO A 15 12.06 15.25 36.23
C PRO A 15 12.08 16.72 36.68
N ILE A 16 11.83 16.97 37.96
CA ILE A 16 11.80 18.32 38.53
C ILE A 16 12.90 18.47 39.57
N SER A 17 13.49 19.67 39.63
CA SER A 17 14.54 20.02 40.57
C SER A 17 14.44 21.50 40.90
N GLY A 18 15.13 21.95 41.96
CA GLY A 18 15.15 23.34 42.41
C GLY A 18 14.53 23.52 43.78
N THR A 19 13.86 24.65 43.98
CA THR A 19 13.21 25.00 45.25
C THR A 19 11.75 25.37 45.06
N TYR A 20 10.90 25.10 46.04
CA TYR A 20 9.52 25.57 46.07
C TYR A 20 9.23 26.34 47.35
N GLN A 21 8.28 27.26 47.31
CA GLN A 21 7.84 28.02 48.45
C GLN A 21 6.32 27.98 48.54
N GLU A 22 5.80 27.73 49.73
CA GLU A 22 4.36 27.73 49.99
C GLU A 22 3.98 28.92 50.87
N GLY A 23 3.23 29.87 50.31
CA GLY A 23 2.81 31.07 51.04
C GLY A 23 4.00 31.86 51.62
N SER A 24 4.03 32.03 52.94
CA SER A 24 5.10 32.74 53.66
C SER A 24 6.20 31.83 54.19
N ASP A 25 6.13 30.52 53.97
CA ASP A 25 7.12 29.58 54.48
C ASP A 25 8.48 29.77 53.81
N ALA A 26 9.55 29.29 54.44
CA ALA A 26 10.87 29.29 53.84
C ALA A 26 10.88 28.38 52.59
N ALA A 27 11.63 28.78 51.57
CA ALA A 27 11.82 27.96 50.38
C ALA A 27 12.43 26.61 50.76
N GLN A 28 11.83 25.53 50.28
CA GLN A 28 12.27 24.16 50.49
C GLN A 28 12.91 23.63 49.21
N THR A 29 13.94 22.80 49.34
CA THR A 29 14.61 22.17 48.19
C THR A 29 13.81 20.94 47.75
N ILE A 30 13.60 20.81 46.44
CA ILE A 30 12.99 19.63 45.81
C ILE A 30 14.03 18.52 45.84
N ALA A 31 13.66 17.35 46.37
CA ALA A 31 14.57 16.23 46.46
C ALA A 31 14.99 15.72 45.07
N ASP A 32 16.23 15.25 44.96
CA ASP A 32 16.71 14.66 43.71
C ASP A 32 15.87 13.43 43.33
N GLY A 33 15.55 13.33 42.04
CA GLY A 33 14.74 12.24 41.49
C GLY A 33 13.23 12.41 41.67
N THR A 34 12.75 13.57 42.15
CA THR A 34 11.31 13.90 42.12
C THR A 34 10.80 14.02 40.67
N ILE A 35 9.64 13.43 40.41
CA ILE A 35 9.00 13.42 39.09
C ILE A 35 7.60 14.03 39.18
N ALA A 36 7.32 15.01 38.33
CA ALA A 36 5.96 15.49 38.09
C ALA A 36 5.33 14.68 36.95
N HIS A 37 4.18 14.07 37.23
CA HIS A 37 3.34 13.40 36.25
C HIS A 37 2.22 14.35 35.87
N ALA A 38 2.24 14.86 34.64
CA ALA A 38 1.14 15.65 34.10
C ALA A 38 0.29 14.77 33.19
N GLN A 39 -0.97 14.58 33.56
CA GLN A 39 -1.97 13.95 32.72
C GLN A 39 -2.71 15.02 31.93
N ALA A 40 -2.81 14.80 30.62
CA ALA A 40 -3.37 15.74 29.67
C ALA A 40 -4.22 14.99 28.64
N LEU A 41 -4.94 15.73 27.80
CA LEU A 41 -5.71 15.17 26.71
C LEU A 41 -5.02 15.42 25.37
N LEU A 42 -5.03 14.39 24.53
CA LEU A 42 -4.82 14.57 23.11
C LEU A 42 -6.03 15.27 22.50
N THR A 43 -5.76 16.21 21.63
CA THR A 43 -6.78 16.92 20.87
C THR A 43 -6.28 17.15 19.46
N THR A 44 -7.22 17.46 18.57
CA THR A 44 -6.93 17.87 17.21
C THR A 44 -7.21 19.35 17.07
N LEU A 45 -6.25 20.11 16.54
CA LEU A 45 -6.40 21.53 16.22
C LEU A 45 -6.43 21.72 14.70
N ALA A 46 -7.57 22.16 14.18
CA ALA A 46 -7.83 22.29 12.75
C ALA A 46 -8.09 23.76 12.36
N GLY A 47 -7.40 24.23 11.32
CA GLY A 47 -7.57 25.59 10.82
C GLY A 47 -6.56 25.93 9.74
N LYS A 48 -6.66 27.14 9.17
CA LYS A 48 -5.63 27.61 8.24
C LYS A 48 -4.31 27.75 8.99
N ALA A 49 -3.19 27.49 8.31
CA ALA A 49 -1.86 27.59 8.92
C ALA A 49 -1.56 28.98 9.52
N SER A 50 -2.16 30.04 8.95
CA SER A 50 -2.03 31.44 9.39
C SER A 50 -2.85 31.78 10.63
N ASP A 51 -3.85 30.98 10.97
CA ASP A 51 -4.85 31.35 11.96
C ASP A 51 -4.35 31.04 13.37
N GLN A 52 -4.45 32.02 14.25
CA GLN A 52 -4.14 31.84 15.68
C GLN A 52 -5.23 31.03 16.40
N ALA A 53 -6.49 31.14 15.94
CA ALA A 53 -7.62 30.41 16.49
C ALA A 53 -7.91 29.19 15.60
N LYS A 54 -7.47 28.00 16.05
CA LYS A 54 -7.84 26.73 15.42
C LYS A 54 -9.03 26.10 16.13
N SER A 55 -9.89 25.45 15.38
CA SER A 55 -10.96 24.61 15.93
C SER A 55 -10.34 23.44 16.67
N LYS A 56 -10.72 23.25 17.93
CA LYS A 56 -10.26 22.16 18.78
C LYS A 56 -11.31 21.06 18.85
N THR A 57 -10.91 19.82 18.58
CA THR A 57 -11.78 18.65 18.67
C THR A 57 -11.14 17.53 19.49
N ASP A 58 -11.97 16.75 20.17
CA ASP A 58 -11.53 15.64 21.01
C ASP A 58 -11.07 14.43 20.19
N VAL A 59 -10.31 13.53 20.83
CA VAL A 59 -9.91 12.23 20.25
C VAL A 59 -11.12 11.44 19.79
N GLY A 60 -10.99 10.81 18.62
CA GLY A 60 -12.04 10.05 17.95
C GLY A 60 -13.18 10.90 17.37
N THR A 61 -13.06 12.23 17.39
CA THR A 61 -13.90 13.14 16.60
C THR A 61 -13.25 13.37 15.24
N VAL A 62 -14.06 13.30 14.19
CA VAL A 62 -13.61 13.46 12.81
C VAL A 62 -13.43 14.95 12.50
N CYS A 63 -12.22 15.30 12.09
CA CYS A 63 -11.90 16.60 11.55
C CYS A 63 -12.07 16.57 10.02
N VAL A 64 -12.99 17.39 9.50
CA VAL A 64 -13.13 17.60 8.04
C VAL A 64 -12.19 18.73 7.62
N LEU A 65 -11.35 18.46 6.62
CA LEU A 65 -10.36 19.40 6.13
C LEU A 65 -10.93 20.17 4.93
N GLU A 66 -11.05 21.48 5.10
CA GLU A 66 -11.44 22.36 4.01
C GLU A 66 -10.41 22.30 2.87
N GLN A 67 -10.93 22.39 1.65
CA GLN A 67 -10.13 22.31 0.44
C GLN A 67 -9.79 23.72 -0.04
N GLY A 68 -8.52 23.93 -0.36
CA GLY A 68 -7.96 25.28 -0.58
C GLY A 68 -7.06 25.71 0.58
N ASP A 69 -6.31 26.80 0.39
CA ASP A 69 -5.42 27.48 1.35
C ASP A 69 -4.82 26.62 2.48
N ASN A 70 -3.55 26.21 2.39
CA ASN A 70 -2.68 25.71 3.48
C ASN A 70 -3.38 25.34 4.81
N TYR A 71 -4.32 24.39 4.76
CA TYR A 71 -5.11 24.01 5.92
C TYR A 71 -4.32 22.97 6.69
N THR A 72 -4.32 23.09 8.00
CA THR A 72 -3.49 22.26 8.88
C THR A 72 -4.35 21.62 9.95
N CYS A 73 -3.99 20.39 10.26
CA CYS A 73 -4.60 19.62 11.32
C CYS A 73 -3.49 19.09 12.22
N ASP A 74 -3.39 19.64 13.43
CA ASP A 74 -2.34 19.31 14.39
C ASP A 74 -2.88 18.32 15.42
N THR A 75 -2.12 17.26 15.69
CA THR A 75 -2.33 16.41 16.86
C THR A 75 -1.54 16.99 18.03
N VAL A 76 -2.23 17.34 19.11
CA VAL A 76 -1.64 18.14 20.20
C VAL A 76 -1.94 17.51 21.55
N ILE A 77 -0.93 17.45 22.43
CA ILE A 77 -1.15 17.25 23.86
C ILE A 77 -1.45 18.62 24.47
N ASP A 78 -2.69 18.77 24.93
CA ASP A 78 -3.17 20.02 25.51
C ASP A 78 -2.91 20.06 27.02
N LEU A 79 -1.96 20.91 27.43
CA LEU A 79 -1.64 21.18 28.83
C LEU A 79 -2.32 22.45 29.36
N SER A 80 -3.42 22.90 28.74
CA SER A 80 -4.25 23.99 29.30
C SER A 80 -5.00 23.54 30.56
N GLU A 81 -5.33 22.26 30.70
CA GLU A 81 -6.00 21.73 31.90
C GLU A 81 -5.38 20.42 32.41
N PRO A 82 -4.09 20.40 32.79
CA PRO A 82 -3.42 19.17 33.17
C PRO A 82 -3.75 18.78 34.60
N LEU A 83 -3.93 17.48 34.83
CA LEU A 83 -3.92 16.90 36.17
C LEU A 83 -2.48 16.54 36.54
N VAL A 84 -1.91 17.28 37.49
CA VAL A 84 -0.53 17.08 37.94
C VAL A 84 -0.51 16.31 39.26
N ARG A 85 0.34 15.29 39.34
CA ARG A 85 0.75 14.64 40.59
C ARG A 85 2.27 14.63 40.67
N VAL A 86 2.81 14.63 41.88
CA VAL A 86 4.26 14.61 42.11
C VAL A 86 4.60 13.37 42.93
N GLU A 87 5.58 12.63 42.44
CA GLU A 87 6.12 11.42 43.06
C GLU A 87 7.59 11.67 43.44
N ASP A 88 8.03 11.12 44.58
CA ASP A 88 9.44 11.08 44.91
C ASP A 88 10.21 10.04 44.06
N LYS A 89 11.52 9.94 44.27
CA LYS A 89 12.38 8.97 43.58
C LYS A 89 11.97 7.51 43.78
N ASP A 90 11.21 7.23 44.84
CA ASP A 90 10.74 5.91 45.23
C ASP A 90 9.31 5.65 44.70
N GLY A 91 8.73 6.60 43.95
CA GLY A 91 7.38 6.51 43.37
C GLY A 91 6.25 6.81 44.35
N ASN A 92 6.55 7.31 45.55
CA ASN A 92 5.53 7.63 46.53
C ASN A 92 4.97 9.03 46.29
N GLN A 93 3.65 9.16 46.40
CA GLN A 93 3.04 10.48 46.49
C GLN A 93 3.46 11.14 47.80
N VAL A 94 4.05 12.32 47.70
CA VAL A 94 4.49 13.07 48.87
C VAL A 94 3.40 14.12 49.18
N PRO A 95 2.68 14.02 50.31
CA PRO A 95 1.56 14.92 50.61
C PRO A 95 1.95 16.41 50.65
N VAL A 96 3.17 16.69 51.11
CA VAL A 96 3.77 18.05 51.12
C VAL A 96 3.91 18.63 49.70
N LEU A 97 4.03 17.79 48.66
CA LEU A 97 4.18 18.22 47.27
C LEU A 97 2.82 18.43 46.57
N ASN A 98 1.68 18.21 47.25
CA ASN A 98 0.36 18.52 46.68
C ASN A 98 0.19 20.00 46.33
N HIS A 99 0.82 20.88 47.11
CA HIS A 99 0.86 22.33 46.84
C HIS A 99 1.71 22.65 45.61
N MET A 100 2.81 21.89 45.40
CA MET A 100 3.59 21.99 44.17
C MET A 100 2.80 21.54 42.95
N SER A 101 2.02 20.46 43.03
CA SER A 101 1.14 20.03 41.93
C SER A 101 0.22 21.17 41.47
N ARG A 102 -0.37 21.91 42.41
CA ARG A 102 -1.20 23.09 42.10
C ARG A 102 -0.39 24.19 41.41
N GLY A 103 0.80 24.51 41.92
CA GLY A 103 1.68 25.52 41.32
C GLY A 103 2.12 25.15 39.90
N ILE A 104 2.46 23.88 39.66
CA ILE A 104 2.83 23.36 38.35
C ILE A 104 1.62 23.39 37.39
N THR A 105 0.43 22.97 37.84
CA THR A 105 -0.80 23.08 37.03
C THR A 105 -1.10 24.54 36.66
N GLN A 106 -0.96 25.47 37.61
CA GLN A 106 -1.14 26.90 37.33
C GLN A 106 -0.09 27.43 36.36
N HIS A 107 1.16 26.97 36.47
CA HIS A 107 2.22 27.33 35.53
C HIS A 107 1.87 26.88 34.11
N PHE A 108 1.52 25.60 33.91
CA PHE A 108 1.09 25.09 32.60
C PHE A 108 -0.06 25.90 32.01
N ARG A 109 -1.09 26.20 32.82
CA ARG A 109 -2.23 27.07 32.44
C ARG A 109 -1.80 28.46 32.01
N SER A 110 -0.89 29.09 32.77
CA SER A 110 -0.45 30.45 32.51
C SER A 110 0.38 30.58 31.23
N VAL A 111 1.14 29.53 30.90
CA VAL A 111 1.99 29.50 29.70
C VAL A 111 1.21 29.04 28.48
N GLY A 112 0.15 28.23 28.66
CA GLY A 112 -0.66 27.71 27.56
C GLY A 112 0.13 26.73 26.69
N ILE A 113 0.83 25.78 27.32
CA ILE A 113 1.70 24.84 26.59
C ILE A 113 0.85 23.87 25.76
N GLU A 114 1.09 23.88 24.45
CA GLU A 114 0.53 22.92 23.50
C GLU A 114 1.68 22.14 22.85
N TYR A 115 1.72 20.82 23.08
CA TYR A 115 2.77 19.99 22.53
C TYR A 115 2.31 19.29 21.25
N ARG A 116 2.79 19.75 20.09
CA ARG A 116 2.41 19.21 18.77
C ARG A 116 3.17 17.92 18.45
N LEU A 117 2.44 16.82 18.33
CA LEU A 117 2.95 15.49 18.00
C LEU A 117 3.07 15.27 16.49
N ALA A 118 2.06 15.71 15.75
CA ALA A 118 1.99 15.55 14.30
C ALA A 118 1.22 16.71 13.67
N THR A 119 1.56 17.05 12.44
CA THR A 119 0.85 18.04 11.63
C THR A 119 0.55 17.42 10.27
N LEU A 120 -0.73 17.42 9.90
CA LEU A 120 -1.21 17.10 8.57
C LEU A 120 -1.50 18.41 7.83
N ASN A 121 -1.10 18.50 6.57
CA ASN A 121 -1.27 19.70 5.75
C ASN A 121 -1.98 19.33 4.44
N THR A 122 -2.93 20.14 4.01
CA THR A 122 -3.61 20.00 2.70
C THR A 122 -2.82 20.60 1.55
N ALA A 123 -1.79 21.40 1.85
CA ALA A 123 -0.91 22.00 0.84
C ALA A 123 -0.09 20.91 0.12
N PRO A 124 0.00 20.97 -1.23
CA PRO A 124 0.82 20.03 -1.97
C PRO A 124 2.29 20.17 -1.59
N ALA A 125 2.89 19.09 -1.11
CA ALA A 125 4.31 19.00 -0.87
C ALA A 125 5.00 18.47 -2.14
N GLY A 126 5.65 19.34 -2.93
CA GLY A 126 6.55 18.92 -4.01
C GLY A 126 6.33 19.57 -5.37
N SER A 127 7.14 19.12 -6.34
CA SER A 127 7.04 19.49 -7.76
C SER A 127 5.78 18.91 -8.42
N SER A 128 5.36 19.48 -9.54
CA SER A 128 4.13 19.14 -10.29
C SER A 128 3.94 17.65 -10.63
N ASP A 129 4.99 16.84 -10.54
CA ASP A 129 5.04 15.49 -11.10
C ASP A 129 4.88 14.37 -10.04
N SER A 130 4.88 14.68 -8.74
CA SER A 130 4.66 13.67 -7.68
C SER A 130 3.19 13.49 -7.38
N THR A 131 2.73 12.25 -7.19
CA THR A 131 1.37 11.97 -6.67
C THR A 131 1.20 12.58 -5.28
N VAL A 132 0.48 13.70 -5.21
CA VAL A 132 0.16 14.36 -3.94
C VAL A 132 -1.10 13.72 -3.36
N LEU A 133 -0.95 12.99 -2.24
CA LEU A 133 -2.07 12.58 -1.42
C LEU A 133 -2.72 13.82 -0.80
N LYS A 134 -3.99 14.08 -1.15
CA LYS A 134 -4.74 15.23 -0.62
C LYS A 134 -5.67 14.76 0.49
N PRO A 135 -5.37 15.07 1.76
CA PRO A 135 -6.22 14.66 2.86
C PRO A 135 -7.55 15.44 2.85
N SER A 136 -8.66 14.76 3.13
CA SER A 136 -10.01 15.34 3.23
C SER A 136 -10.61 15.22 4.61
N LYS A 137 -10.25 14.17 5.35
CA LYS A 137 -10.63 14.00 6.75
C LYS A 137 -9.48 13.44 7.55
N PHE A 138 -9.48 13.74 8.83
CA PHE A 138 -8.47 13.31 9.77
C PHE A 138 -9.09 12.94 11.10
N LEU A 139 -8.58 11.90 11.73
CA LEU A 139 -8.99 11.51 13.06
C LEU A 139 -7.83 10.83 13.79
N ILE A 140 -7.73 11.10 15.09
CA ILE A 140 -6.78 10.45 16.00
C ILE A 140 -7.50 9.53 16.97
N THR A 141 -6.89 8.39 17.24
CA THR A 141 -7.27 7.45 18.30
C THR A 141 -6.01 6.91 18.96
N THR A 142 -6.15 6.17 20.05
CA THR A 142 -5.03 5.50 20.71
C THR A 142 -5.35 4.03 20.87
N PHE A 143 -4.30 3.22 20.82
CA PHE A 143 -4.33 1.78 21.02
C PHE A 143 -3.49 1.43 22.24
N GLY A 144 -3.95 0.51 23.08
CA GLY A 144 -3.35 0.22 24.40
C GLY A 144 -3.87 1.16 25.49
N GLY A 145 -4.21 0.60 26.65
CA GLY A 145 -4.80 1.38 27.75
C GLY A 145 -5.08 0.59 29.04
N ASP A 146 -5.40 -0.71 28.96
CA ASP A 146 -5.79 -1.49 30.16
C ASP A 146 -5.06 -2.83 30.35
N ALA A 147 -4.33 -3.33 29.34
CA ALA A 147 -3.60 -4.60 29.44
C ALA A 147 -2.09 -4.35 29.55
N ALA A 148 -1.47 -4.86 30.61
CA ALA A 148 -0.06 -4.65 30.98
C ALA A 148 1.00 -5.12 29.96
N GLN A 149 0.59 -5.60 28.78
CA GLN A 149 1.48 -6.19 27.76
C GLN A 149 1.28 -5.60 26.35
N VAL A 150 0.41 -4.61 26.18
CA VAL A 150 0.16 -4.03 24.84
C VAL A 150 0.94 -2.72 24.73
N GLU A 151 1.81 -2.63 23.71
CA GLU A 151 2.50 -1.38 23.38
C GLU A 151 1.48 -0.29 23.01
N GLU A 152 1.54 0.81 23.74
CA GLU A 152 0.65 1.96 23.56
C GLU A 152 1.01 2.71 22.27
N THR A 153 0.04 2.91 21.40
CA THR A 153 0.26 3.46 20.05
C THR A 153 -0.73 4.58 19.73
N LEU A 154 -0.22 5.67 19.17
CA LEU A 154 -1.03 6.71 18.54
C LEU A 154 -1.45 6.25 17.13
N LEU A 155 -2.75 6.21 16.88
CA LEU A 155 -3.30 5.87 15.57
C LEU A 155 -3.84 7.12 14.89
N MET A 156 -3.41 7.33 13.65
CA MET A 156 -3.87 8.43 12.79
C MET A 156 -4.57 7.84 11.58
N TRP A 157 -5.83 8.21 11.39
CA TRP A 157 -6.60 7.86 10.21
C TRP A 157 -6.77 9.08 9.32
N VAL A 158 -6.51 8.90 8.03
CA VAL A 158 -6.56 9.96 7.02
C VAL A 158 -7.41 9.48 5.85
N GLU A 159 -8.51 10.16 5.58
CA GLU A 159 -9.21 10.00 4.31
C GLU A 159 -8.50 10.84 3.25
N VAL A 160 -8.24 10.26 2.09
CA VAL A 160 -7.61 10.94 0.96
C VAL A 160 -8.56 11.04 -0.22
N GLN A 161 -8.55 12.19 -0.88
CA GLN A 161 -9.37 12.44 -2.05
C GLN A 161 -9.01 11.53 -3.23
N GLY A 162 -10.03 11.18 -4.03
CA GLY A 162 -9.87 10.34 -5.20
C GLY A 162 -9.76 8.85 -4.91
N SER A 163 -9.83 8.45 -3.63
CA SER A 163 -10.08 7.04 -3.28
C SER A 163 -11.54 6.67 -3.58
N THR A 164 -11.76 5.49 -4.16
CA THR A 164 -13.09 5.00 -4.54
C THR A 164 -13.93 4.53 -3.35
N HIS A 165 -13.29 4.13 -2.26
CA HIS A 165 -13.94 3.81 -0.99
C HIS A 165 -13.09 4.35 0.16
N GLY A 166 -13.65 5.29 0.95
CA GLY A 166 -12.97 5.92 2.10
C GLY A 166 -12.74 5.01 3.30
N GLY A 167 -12.96 3.69 3.16
CA GLY A 167 -12.99 2.76 4.30
C GLY A 167 -14.12 3.07 5.29
N ARG A 168 -14.15 2.37 6.41
CA ARG A 168 -15.03 2.73 7.54
C ARG A 168 -14.30 3.75 8.40
N GLU A 169 -14.93 4.89 8.61
CA GLU A 169 -14.45 5.95 9.50
C GLU A 169 -14.37 5.41 10.95
N PRO A 170 -13.19 5.45 11.60
CA PRO A 170 -13.03 5.00 12.98
C PRO A 170 -13.58 6.03 13.99
N SER A 171 -13.80 5.61 15.23
CA SER A 171 -14.20 6.47 16.36
C SER A 171 -13.63 5.94 17.68
N VAL A 172 -13.88 6.60 18.82
CA VAL A 172 -13.48 6.04 20.14
C VAL A 172 -14.23 4.73 20.42
N GLU A 173 -15.51 4.65 20.07
CA GLU A 173 -16.36 3.48 20.26
C GLU A 173 -16.05 2.36 19.25
N ASN A 174 -15.55 2.75 18.07
CA ASN A 174 -15.16 1.83 17.01
C ASN A 174 -13.75 2.21 16.53
N PRO A 175 -12.70 1.98 17.35
CA PRO A 175 -11.34 2.37 16.99
C PRO A 175 -10.88 1.63 15.74
N LEU A 176 -9.83 2.13 15.10
CA LEU A 176 -9.22 1.43 13.99
C LEU A 176 -8.67 0.09 14.51
N VAL A 177 -9.31 -1.02 14.10
CA VAL A 177 -8.93 -2.36 14.53
C VAL A 177 -7.97 -2.96 13.51
N PHE A 178 -6.78 -3.32 13.97
CA PHE A 178 -5.92 -4.27 13.27
C PHE A 178 -6.19 -5.64 13.88
N ALA A 179 -6.72 -6.59 13.12
CA ALA A 179 -7.05 -7.92 13.67
C ALA A 179 -6.41 -9.03 12.86
N ASN A 180 -5.88 -10.03 13.56
CA ASN A 180 -5.52 -11.30 12.94
C ASN A 180 -6.80 -12.09 12.65
N ARG A 181 -7.37 -11.90 11.46
CA ARG A 181 -8.61 -12.58 11.06
C ARG A 181 -8.51 -14.11 10.97
N VAL A 182 -7.30 -14.66 10.96
CA VAL A 182 -7.09 -16.10 10.74
C VAL A 182 -7.14 -16.88 12.05
N GLU A 183 -6.51 -16.36 13.10
CA GLU A 183 -6.40 -17.08 14.37
C GLU A 183 -7.38 -16.54 15.43
N GLU A 184 -7.56 -15.22 15.50
CA GLU A 184 -8.36 -14.57 16.54
C GLU A 184 -9.08 -13.33 15.98
N PRO A 185 -10.20 -13.50 15.25
CA PRO A 185 -10.84 -12.42 14.50
C PRO A 185 -11.37 -11.25 15.34
N ASN A 186 -11.40 -11.41 16.66
CA ASN A 186 -11.88 -10.40 17.61
C ASN A 186 -10.76 -9.82 18.49
N VAL A 187 -9.50 -10.21 18.27
CA VAL A 187 -8.37 -9.69 19.03
C VAL A 187 -7.68 -8.60 18.22
N SER A 188 -7.77 -7.38 18.74
CA SER A 188 -7.06 -6.23 18.17
C SER A 188 -5.57 -6.35 18.50
N VAL A 189 -4.72 -6.26 17.48
CA VAL A 189 -3.28 -6.34 17.57
C VAL A 189 -2.66 -4.98 17.27
N CYS A 190 -1.48 -4.72 17.84
CA CYS A 190 -0.73 -3.51 17.52
C CYS A 190 -0.39 -3.50 16.01
N PRO A 191 -0.68 -2.42 15.28
CA PRO A 191 -0.30 -2.31 13.87
C PRO A 191 1.20 -2.06 13.65
N ILE A 192 1.97 -1.92 14.72
CA ILE A 192 3.42 -1.76 14.70
C ILE A 192 4.04 -3.07 15.18
N PRO A 193 4.74 -3.82 14.32
CA PRO A 193 5.43 -5.04 14.73
C PRO A 193 6.57 -4.75 15.69
N LYS A 194 6.91 -5.76 16.51
CA LYS A 194 8.11 -5.76 17.34
C LYS A 194 9.33 -5.42 16.47
N ASP A 195 10.22 -4.57 16.99
CA ASP A 195 11.42 -4.03 16.31
C ASP A 195 11.19 -2.78 15.43
N TYR A 196 9.95 -2.34 15.26
CA TYR A 196 9.62 -1.08 14.60
C TYR A 196 8.99 -0.11 15.59
N SER A 197 9.05 1.19 15.29
CA SER A 197 8.41 2.22 16.12
C SER A 197 7.25 2.93 15.41
N THR A 198 6.98 2.55 14.15
CA THR A 198 5.96 3.17 13.32
C THR A 198 5.64 2.27 12.13
N SER A 199 4.39 2.35 11.69
CA SER A 199 3.93 1.74 10.46
C SER A 199 3.03 2.70 9.70
N VAL A 200 3.06 2.63 8.37
CA VAL A 200 2.15 3.34 7.48
C VAL A 200 1.38 2.32 6.66
N ILE A 201 0.06 2.43 6.68
CA ILE A 201 -0.83 1.53 5.97
C ILE A 201 -1.54 2.32 4.88
N ILE A 202 -1.34 1.92 3.63
CA ILE A 202 -2.03 2.48 2.47
C ILE A 202 -3.09 1.46 2.03
N SER A 203 -4.35 1.88 2.05
CA SER A 203 -5.43 0.99 1.64
C SER A 203 -5.26 0.58 0.17
N ARG A 204 -5.71 -0.63 -0.16
CA ARG A 204 -5.72 -1.13 -1.53
C ARG A 204 -6.36 -0.15 -2.51
N ASP A 205 -7.44 0.49 -2.10
CA ASP A 205 -8.24 1.34 -2.98
C ASP A 205 -7.55 2.68 -3.24
N VAL A 206 -6.80 3.20 -2.25
CA VAL A 206 -5.89 4.33 -2.43
C VAL A 206 -4.75 3.95 -3.38
N LEU A 207 -4.11 2.80 -3.16
CA LEU A 207 -3.03 2.31 -4.03
C LEU A 207 -3.51 2.17 -5.47
N ALA A 208 -4.69 1.55 -5.67
CA ALA A 208 -5.26 1.32 -6.98
C ALA A 208 -5.64 2.62 -7.70
N SER A 209 -6.36 3.52 -7.01
CA SER A 209 -6.96 4.70 -7.63
C SER A 209 -5.95 5.81 -7.85
N LEU A 210 -5.01 6.02 -6.92
CA LEU A 210 -4.11 7.17 -6.93
C LEU A 210 -2.70 6.86 -7.44
N PHE A 211 -2.27 5.59 -7.42
CA PHE A 211 -0.92 5.22 -7.84
C PHE A 211 -0.93 4.28 -9.05
N ILE A 212 -1.64 3.16 -8.99
CA ILE A 212 -1.60 2.14 -10.05
C ILE A 212 -2.30 2.63 -11.32
N LYS A 213 -3.55 3.06 -11.19
CA LYS A 213 -4.36 3.48 -12.34
C LYS A 213 -3.72 4.60 -13.15
N PRO A 214 -3.25 5.72 -12.56
CA PRO A 214 -2.62 6.78 -13.32
C PRO A 214 -1.36 6.33 -14.08
N GLN A 215 -0.54 5.45 -13.49
CA GLN A 215 0.69 4.97 -14.15
C GLN A 215 0.38 4.00 -15.30
N LEU A 216 -0.63 3.15 -15.15
CA LEU A 216 -1.11 2.29 -16.23
C LEU A 216 -1.72 3.10 -17.39
N GLU A 217 -2.55 4.09 -17.07
CA GLU A 217 -3.15 4.98 -18.07
C GLU A 217 -2.08 5.77 -18.82
N LYS A 218 -1.04 6.25 -18.11
CA LYS A 218 0.14 6.88 -18.72
C LYS A 218 0.92 5.93 -19.65
N ALA A 219 0.94 4.63 -19.35
CA ALA A 219 1.52 3.59 -20.20
C ALA A 219 0.58 3.15 -21.35
N GLY A 220 -0.61 3.75 -21.48
CA GLY A 220 -1.57 3.51 -22.57
C GLY A 220 -2.55 2.37 -22.28
N TYR A 221 -2.59 1.85 -21.06
CA TYR A 221 -3.62 0.89 -20.65
C TYR A 221 -4.97 1.59 -20.42
N THR A 222 -6.06 0.87 -20.63
CA THR A 222 -7.43 1.35 -20.41
C THR A 222 -8.21 0.38 -19.52
N GLU A 223 -9.40 0.79 -19.07
CA GLU A 223 -10.28 -0.05 -18.26
C GLU A 223 -9.60 -0.66 -17.02
N VAL A 224 -8.77 0.14 -16.33
CA VAL A 224 -8.09 -0.29 -15.11
C VAL A 224 -9.12 -0.50 -14.00
N ALA A 225 -9.17 -1.70 -13.45
CA ALA A 225 -10.09 -2.07 -12.38
C ALA A 225 -9.41 -2.97 -11.33
N THR A 226 -9.75 -2.77 -10.05
CA THR A 226 -9.39 -3.71 -8.98
C THR A 226 -10.26 -4.95 -9.06
N VAL A 227 -9.66 -6.12 -8.83
CA VAL A 227 -10.40 -7.38 -8.76
C VAL A 227 -10.64 -7.71 -7.29
N ASP A 228 -11.88 -7.56 -6.83
CA ASP A 228 -12.33 -8.13 -5.56
C ASP A 228 -12.38 -9.66 -5.68
N LYS A 229 -11.89 -10.40 -4.68
CA LYS A 229 -11.73 -11.87 -4.79
C LYS A 229 -13.06 -12.61 -4.97
N HIS A 230 -12.93 -13.78 -5.62
CA HIS A 230 -13.90 -14.88 -5.84
C HIS A 230 -14.72 -14.87 -7.13
N THR A 231 -14.05 -14.83 -8.29
CA THR A 231 -14.53 -15.60 -9.45
C THR A 231 -13.67 -16.86 -9.59
N GLU A 232 -14.33 -18.02 -9.63
CA GLU A 232 -13.91 -19.32 -9.10
C GLU A 232 -12.96 -20.16 -9.97
N GLU A 233 -12.15 -19.59 -10.87
CA GLU A 233 -11.56 -20.47 -11.90
C GLU A 233 -10.32 -21.29 -11.48
N ASN A 234 -9.77 -21.13 -10.26
CA ASN A 234 -8.75 -22.05 -9.71
C ASN A 234 -8.70 -22.04 -8.17
N ALA A 235 -9.45 -22.95 -7.53
CA ALA A 235 -9.52 -23.11 -6.08
C ALA A 235 -8.16 -23.46 -5.41
N GLU A 236 -7.19 -24.01 -6.14
CA GLU A 236 -5.84 -24.31 -5.60
C GLU A 236 -4.99 -23.07 -5.34
N GLN A 237 -5.24 -21.94 -6.03
CA GLN A 237 -4.57 -20.65 -5.81
C GLN A 237 -5.30 -19.75 -4.80
N ALA A 238 -6.42 -20.24 -4.24
CA ALA A 238 -7.22 -19.53 -3.24
C ALA A 238 -6.71 -19.70 -1.80
N LYS A 239 -5.63 -20.47 -1.58
CA LYS A 239 -4.90 -20.50 -0.30
C LYS A 239 -4.32 -19.11 -0.02
N ILE A 240 -5.10 -18.31 0.71
CA ILE A 240 -4.79 -16.98 1.25
C ILE A 240 -3.92 -16.16 0.29
N ALA A 241 -4.44 -15.86 -0.91
CA ALA A 241 -3.69 -15.02 -1.83
C ALA A 241 -3.44 -13.66 -1.19
N THR A 242 -2.26 -13.43 -0.62
CA THR A 242 -1.78 -12.10 -0.28
C THR A 242 -1.75 -11.26 -1.57
N GLY A 243 -1.62 -9.96 -1.46
CA GLY A 243 -1.42 -9.09 -2.60
C GLY A 243 -2.67 -8.42 -3.14
N ILE A 244 -2.45 -7.59 -4.15
CA ILE A 244 -3.48 -6.79 -4.82
C ILE A 244 -3.57 -7.25 -6.27
N ARG A 245 -4.80 -7.53 -6.71
CA ARG A 245 -5.10 -7.92 -8.10
C ARG A 245 -5.82 -6.79 -8.82
N PHE A 246 -5.39 -6.53 -10.04
CA PHE A 246 -6.05 -5.58 -10.93
C PHE A 246 -6.01 -6.07 -12.37
N THR A 247 -6.98 -5.64 -13.14
CA THR A 247 -7.05 -5.86 -14.58
C THR A 247 -6.92 -4.54 -15.31
N ALA A 248 -6.31 -4.57 -16.49
CA ALA A 248 -6.33 -3.44 -17.42
C ALA A 248 -6.19 -3.93 -18.86
N LYS A 249 -6.87 -3.29 -19.80
CA LYS A 249 -6.69 -3.56 -21.22
C LYS A 249 -5.38 -2.92 -21.70
N PRO A 250 -4.48 -3.69 -22.32
CA PRO A 250 -3.30 -3.12 -23.00
C PRO A 250 -3.71 -2.14 -24.11
N PRO A 251 -2.74 -1.34 -24.63
CA PRO A 251 -3.01 -0.45 -25.74
C PRO A 251 -3.61 -1.20 -26.94
N ASN A 252 -4.48 -0.50 -27.68
CA ASN A 252 -5.07 -1.00 -28.91
C ASN A 252 -3.98 -1.21 -29.98
N LYS A 253 -3.42 -2.41 -30.04
CA LYS A 253 -2.32 -2.79 -30.93
C LYS A 253 -2.59 -4.18 -31.49
N THR A 254 -2.68 -4.28 -32.82
CA THR A 254 -2.79 -5.56 -33.50
C THR A 254 -1.41 -6.19 -33.63
N VAL A 255 -1.27 -7.41 -33.12
CA VAL A 255 -0.13 -8.29 -33.36
C VAL A 255 -0.52 -9.25 -34.47
N GLY A 256 0.36 -9.42 -35.45
CA GLY A 256 0.18 -10.35 -36.54
C GLY A 256 1.40 -11.24 -36.72
N VAL A 257 1.15 -12.50 -37.06
CA VAL A 257 2.14 -13.38 -37.67
C VAL A 257 1.75 -13.53 -39.13
N ALA A 258 2.65 -13.15 -40.04
CA ALA A 258 2.40 -13.22 -41.47
C ALA A 258 2.13 -14.68 -41.90
N ALA A 259 1.38 -14.84 -42.98
CA ALA A 259 1.28 -16.14 -43.65
C ALA A 259 2.65 -16.57 -44.19
N TRP A 260 2.93 -17.86 -44.19
CA TRP A 260 4.12 -18.45 -44.82
C TRP A 260 3.78 -19.77 -45.50
N ASP A 261 4.66 -20.19 -46.41
CA ASP A 261 4.54 -21.44 -47.18
C ASP A 261 5.96 -22.01 -47.36
N ASP A 262 6.32 -23.00 -46.54
CA ASP A 262 7.63 -23.68 -46.56
C ASP A 262 7.44 -25.21 -46.56
N GLY A 263 6.58 -25.68 -47.47
CA GLY A 263 6.07 -27.07 -47.47
C GLY A 263 4.91 -27.29 -46.51
N ASP A 264 4.72 -26.37 -45.56
CA ASP A 264 3.50 -26.18 -44.78
C ASP A 264 2.99 -24.76 -44.98
N LYS A 265 1.72 -24.62 -45.37
CA LYS A 265 1.08 -23.32 -45.54
C LYS A 265 0.36 -22.94 -44.25
N PHE A 266 0.79 -21.83 -43.67
CA PHE A 266 0.12 -21.18 -42.55
C PHE A 266 -0.61 -19.94 -43.05
N ASN A 267 -1.90 -19.81 -42.70
CA ASN A 267 -2.75 -18.72 -43.23
C ASN A 267 -2.49 -17.34 -42.60
N GLY A 268 -1.53 -17.24 -41.70
CA GLY A 268 -1.35 -16.05 -40.87
C GLY A 268 -2.28 -16.09 -39.66
N LEU A 269 -1.94 -15.32 -38.64
CA LEU A 269 -2.87 -14.99 -37.56
C LEU A 269 -2.69 -13.54 -37.14
N SER A 270 -3.74 -12.96 -36.59
CA SER A 270 -3.64 -11.66 -35.93
C SER A 270 -4.58 -11.58 -34.75
N PHE A 271 -4.16 -10.92 -33.69
CA PHE A 271 -5.00 -10.63 -32.53
C PHE A 271 -4.70 -9.23 -32.01
N ASN A 272 -5.70 -8.61 -31.39
CA ASN A 272 -5.52 -7.34 -30.73
C ASN A 272 -5.09 -7.54 -29.28
N LEU A 273 -4.07 -6.79 -28.83
CA LEU A 273 -3.63 -6.82 -27.44
C LEU A 273 -4.70 -6.32 -26.46
N ASN A 274 -5.67 -5.54 -26.90
CA ASN A 274 -6.77 -5.08 -26.05
C ASN A 274 -7.98 -6.05 -26.03
N SER A 275 -7.91 -7.16 -26.77
CA SER A 275 -9.01 -8.14 -26.85
C SER A 275 -9.22 -8.91 -25.54
N SER A 276 -8.18 -8.94 -24.70
CA SER A 276 -8.19 -9.58 -23.39
C SER A 276 -7.49 -8.66 -22.38
N PRO A 277 -8.06 -8.47 -21.17
CA PRO A 277 -7.41 -7.69 -20.13
C PRO A 277 -6.15 -8.40 -19.62
N ALA A 278 -5.11 -7.61 -19.35
CA ALA A 278 -3.96 -8.04 -18.57
C ALA A 278 -4.37 -8.20 -17.10
N CYS A 279 -3.91 -9.27 -16.45
CA CYS A 279 -4.09 -9.48 -15.03
C CYS A 279 -2.76 -9.23 -14.32
N PHE A 280 -2.76 -8.26 -13.41
CA PHE A 280 -1.60 -7.91 -12.63
C PHE A 280 -1.80 -8.33 -11.18
N PHE A 281 -0.69 -8.70 -10.56
CA PHE A 281 -0.63 -9.11 -9.18
C PHE A 281 0.53 -8.40 -8.50
N LEU A 282 0.22 -7.63 -7.46
CA LEU A 282 1.19 -6.96 -6.62
C LEU A 282 1.31 -7.74 -5.31
N ASP A 283 2.47 -8.32 -5.08
CA ASP A 283 2.85 -8.97 -3.84
C ASP A 283 4.32 -8.68 -3.50
N LYS A 284 4.70 -8.78 -2.23
CA LYS A 284 6.07 -8.55 -1.79
C LYS A 284 7.06 -9.49 -2.51
N ALA A 285 6.73 -10.78 -2.57
CA ALA A 285 7.64 -11.82 -3.06
C ALA A 285 7.39 -12.19 -4.52
N SER A 286 6.16 -11.99 -5.00
CA SER A 286 5.70 -12.56 -6.27
C SER A 286 4.89 -11.57 -7.12
N SER A 287 5.27 -10.29 -7.13
CA SER A 287 4.67 -9.33 -8.05
C SER A 287 4.84 -9.81 -9.50
N ALA A 288 3.74 -9.89 -10.24
CA ALA A 288 3.73 -10.45 -11.58
C ALA A 288 2.67 -9.77 -12.46
N VAL A 289 2.86 -9.88 -13.77
CA VAL A 289 1.85 -9.56 -14.77
C VAL A 289 1.63 -10.78 -15.66
N ASN A 290 0.38 -11.14 -15.87
CA ASN A 290 -0.04 -12.24 -16.73
C ASN A 290 -0.95 -11.71 -17.83
N LEU A 291 -0.57 -11.96 -19.07
CA LEU A 291 -1.39 -11.73 -20.25
C LEU A 291 -1.79 -13.06 -20.85
N LYS A 292 -3.04 -13.21 -21.27
CA LYS A 292 -3.52 -14.40 -21.97
C LYS A 292 -4.39 -13.99 -23.14
N TYR A 293 -4.04 -14.46 -24.33
CA TYR A 293 -4.78 -14.22 -25.57
C TYR A 293 -5.16 -15.54 -26.20
N PHE A 294 -6.43 -15.65 -26.60
CA PHE A 294 -6.96 -16.84 -27.25
C PHE A 294 -7.37 -16.49 -28.68
N VAL A 295 -6.83 -17.20 -29.66
CA VAL A 295 -7.10 -17.03 -31.09
C VAL A 295 -7.59 -18.37 -31.65
N PRO A 296 -8.91 -18.54 -31.80
CA PRO A 296 -9.45 -19.81 -32.26
C PRO A 296 -9.38 -19.98 -33.77
N ASN A 297 -9.44 -21.23 -34.22
CA ASN A 297 -9.68 -21.65 -35.60
C ASN A 297 -8.69 -21.07 -36.63
N VAL A 298 -7.41 -20.96 -36.29
CA VAL A 298 -6.38 -20.53 -37.25
C VAL A 298 -6.09 -21.68 -38.21
N GLY A 299 -6.38 -21.46 -39.50
CA GLY A 299 -6.26 -22.47 -40.53
C GLY A 299 -4.81 -22.74 -40.95
N PHE A 300 -4.53 -23.99 -41.32
CA PHE A 300 -3.27 -24.41 -41.91
C PHE A 300 -3.48 -25.49 -42.97
N THR A 301 -2.51 -25.62 -43.87
CA THR A 301 -2.45 -26.68 -44.87
C THR A 301 -1.09 -27.37 -44.79
N HIS A 302 -1.08 -28.68 -44.54
CA HIS A 302 0.14 -29.49 -44.51
C HIS A 302 0.29 -30.21 -45.86
N TYR A 303 1.43 -30.04 -46.54
CA TYR A 303 1.73 -30.78 -47.76
C TYR A 303 2.61 -31.98 -47.43
N PHE A 304 2.14 -33.18 -47.78
CA PHE A 304 2.90 -34.40 -47.55
C PHE A 304 2.96 -35.26 -48.81
N TRP A 305 4.06 -36.00 -48.91
CA TRP A 305 4.26 -36.99 -49.95
C TRP A 305 3.75 -38.32 -49.42
N THR A 306 2.79 -38.92 -50.12
CA THR A 306 2.42 -40.32 -49.90
C THR A 306 2.91 -41.16 -51.06
N VAL A 307 3.37 -42.37 -50.74
CA VAL A 307 3.62 -43.41 -51.73
C VAL A 307 2.45 -44.39 -51.61
N THR A 308 1.56 -44.38 -52.60
CA THR A 308 0.50 -45.40 -52.68
C THR A 308 1.13 -46.75 -53.02
N GLY A 309 0.75 -47.79 -52.28
CA GLY A 309 1.26 -49.16 -52.44
C GLY A 309 0.80 -49.79 -53.76
N GLY A 310 1.53 -49.51 -54.83
CA GLY A 310 1.43 -50.18 -56.12
C GLY A 310 2.82 -50.56 -56.65
N LEU A 311 2.87 -51.41 -57.69
CA LEU A 311 4.12 -51.91 -58.31
C LEU A 311 5.03 -50.80 -58.90
N VAL A 312 4.52 -49.57 -59.00
CA VAL A 312 5.30 -48.37 -59.34
C VAL A 312 4.94 -47.28 -58.33
N PRO A 313 5.89 -46.80 -57.49
CA PRO A 313 5.62 -45.71 -56.58
C PRO A 313 5.38 -44.43 -57.38
N VAL A 314 4.12 -43.97 -57.41
CA VAL A 314 3.78 -42.64 -57.94
C VAL A 314 3.72 -41.69 -56.74
N PRO A 315 4.56 -40.64 -56.69
CA PRO A 315 4.45 -39.62 -55.65
C PRO A 315 3.12 -38.87 -55.86
N ILE A 316 2.24 -38.95 -54.87
CA ILE A 316 1.02 -38.14 -54.83
C ILE A 316 1.26 -36.99 -53.84
N HIS A 317 1.11 -35.76 -54.34
CA HIS A 317 1.01 -34.58 -53.49
C HIS A 317 -0.37 -34.58 -52.83
N ALA A 318 -0.42 -34.92 -51.55
CA ALA A 318 -1.62 -34.76 -50.75
C ALA A 318 -1.48 -33.49 -49.91
N ALA A 319 -2.57 -32.74 -49.79
CA ALA A 319 -2.69 -31.63 -48.86
C ALA A 319 -3.76 -32.00 -47.83
N SER A 320 -3.50 -31.75 -46.56
CA SER A 320 -4.54 -31.78 -45.54
C SER A 320 -4.76 -30.38 -44.98
N GLU A 321 -6.03 -30.01 -44.81
CA GLU A 321 -6.42 -28.74 -44.23
C GLU A 321 -6.89 -28.96 -42.80
N GLY A 322 -6.45 -28.11 -41.88
CA GLY A 322 -6.82 -28.19 -40.47
C GLY A 322 -6.97 -26.82 -39.83
N SER A 323 -7.41 -26.82 -38.58
CA SER A 323 -7.48 -25.61 -37.75
C SER A 323 -6.92 -25.85 -36.36
N VAL A 324 -6.25 -24.83 -35.82
CA VAL A 324 -5.63 -24.85 -34.49
C VAL A 324 -6.07 -23.63 -33.71
N ASP A 325 -6.34 -23.81 -32.43
CA ASP A 325 -6.54 -22.72 -31.49
C ASP A 325 -5.21 -22.38 -30.83
N TYR A 326 -4.87 -21.09 -30.80
CA TYR A 326 -3.64 -20.59 -30.20
C TYR A 326 -3.95 -19.89 -28.88
N THR A 327 -3.22 -20.24 -27.83
CA THR A 327 -3.20 -19.51 -26.56
C THR A 327 -1.81 -18.92 -26.36
N PHE A 328 -1.72 -17.59 -26.44
CA PHE A 328 -0.50 -16.86 -26.12
C PHE A 328 -0.55 -16.42 -24.67
N THR A 329 0.50 -16.70 -23.91
CA THR A 329 0.64 -16.27 -22.52
C THR A 329 1.91 -15.45 -22.37
N ALA A 330 1.82 -14.28 -21.75
CA ALA A 330 3.01 -13.51 -21.39
C ALA A 330 3.10 -13.37 -19.87
N LYS A 331 4.28 -13.66 -19.31
CA LYS A 331 4.52 -13.54 -17.85
C LYS A 331 5.66 -12.57 -17.55
N GLY A 332 5.35 -11.47 -16.90
CA GLY A 332 6.32 -10.49 -16.43
C GLY A 332 6.48 -10.56 -14.92
N GLU A 333 7.64 -10.11 -14.44
CA GLU A 333 7.94 -10.00 -13.01
C GLU A 333 7.96 -8.53 -12.61
N GLY A 334 7.45 -8.25 -11.41
CA GLY A 334 7.55 -6.97 -10.74
C GLY A 334 8.65 -7.01 -9.68
N LYS A 335 9.47 -5.96 -9.62
CA LYS A 335 10.50 -5.82 -8.58
C LYS A 335 10.27 -4.55 -7.78
N TRP A 336 10.25 -4.69 -6.47
CA TRP A 336 10.19 -3.58 -5.53
C TRP A 336 11.59 -3.03 -5.28
N SER A 337 11.71 -1.70 -5.30
CA SER A 337 12.93 -0.99 -4.94
C SER A 337 12.60 0.25 -4.11
N SER A 338 13.60 0.77 -3.43
CA SER A 338 13.58 2.11 -2.87
C SER A 338 14.76 2.90 -3.43
N ASP A 339 14.47 4.06 -3.99
CA ASP A 339 15.50 4.98 -4.50
C ASP A 339 16.00 5.93 -3.41
N SER A 340 15.28 5.98 -2.28
CA SER A 340 15.60 6.79 -1.10
C SER A 340 14.96 6.22 0.16
N ALA A 341 15.33 6.74 1.34
CA ALA A 341 14.68 6.43 2.61
C ALA A 341 13.19 6.86 2.70
N THR A 342 12.63 7.44 1.64
CA THR A 342 11.27 7.98 1.61
C THR A 342 10.49 7.59 0.35
N SER A 343 11.09 6.85 -0.59
CA SER A 343 10.41 6.46 -1.83
C SER A 343 10.34 4.96 -1.98
N VAL A 344 9.21 4.50 -2.50
CA VAL A 344 8.95 3.10 -2.81
C VAL A 344 8.49 3.04 -4.26
N ALA A 345 9.15 2.21 -5.05
CA ALA A 345 8.82 1.97 -6.44
C ALA A 345 8.65 0.48 -6.70
N ALA A 346 7.82 0.13 -7.68
CA ALA A 346 7.79 -1.18 -8.28
C ALA A 346 7.88 -1.06 -9.80
N SER A 347 8.89 -1.68 -10.40
CA SER A 347 9.01 -1.75 -11.85
C SER A 347 8.43 -3.07 -12.37
N PHE A 348 7.55 -3.01 -13.37
CA PHE A 348 7.03 -4.18 -14.05
C PHE A 348 7.58 -4.25 -15.47
N SER A 349 8.26 -5.34 -15.78
CA SER A 349 8.78 -5.57 -17.12
C SER A 349 8.30 -6.91 -17.65
N LEU A 350 7.76 -6.89 -18.87
CA LEU A 350 7.56 -8.07 -19.70
C LEU A 350 8.79 -8.22 -20.59
N SER A 351 9.54 -9.31 -20.42
CA SER A 351 10.68 -9.58 -21.29
C SER A 351 10.19 -10.15 -22.62
N LYS A 352 10.97 -10.00 -23.71
CA LYS A 352 10.62 -10.63 -25.00
C LYS A 352 10.53 -12.16 -24.90
N SER A 353 11.33 -12.77 -24.02
CA SER A 353 11.30 -14.21 -23.71
C SER A 353 10.11 -14.63 -22.84
N SER A 354 9.29 -13.69 -22.38
CA SER A 354 8.15 -13.98 -21.50
C SER A 354 6.92 -14.51 -22.24
N PHE A 355 6.89 -14.44 -23.57
CA PHE A 355 5.78 -14.92 -24.39
C PHE A 355 5.93 -16.42 -24.67
N ASP A 356 5.00 -17.19 -24.13
CA ASP A 356 4.82 -18.60 -24.42
C ASP A 356 3.59 -18.78 -25.31
N CYS A 357 3.66 -19.72 -26.24
CA CYS A 357 2.56 -20.03 -27.16
C CYS A 357 2.24 -21.52 -27.03
N SER A 358 0.98 -21.80 -26.72
CA SER A 358 0.45 -23.16 -26.68
C SER A 358 -0.66 -23.31 -27.69
N THR A 359 -0.79 -24.51 -28.24
CA THR A 359 -1.78 -24.85 -29.27
C THR A 359 -2.68 -25.98 -28.81
N GLN A 360 -3.96 -25.88 -29.14
CA GLN A 360 -4.89 -26.99 -29.04
C GLN A 360 -5.51 -27.21 -30.42
N THR A 361 -5.28 -28.39 -31.01
CA THR A 361 -5.83 -28.72 -32.32
C THR A 361 -7.34 -28.95 -32.20
N THR A 362 -8.14 -28.17 -32.93
CA THR A 362 -9.61 -28.22 -32.86
C THR A 362 -10.22 -29.16 -33.89
N LYS A 363 -9.55 -29.36 -35.03
CA LYS A 363 -9.98 -30.30 -36.07
C LYS A 363 -8.76 -31.06 -36.60
N GLN A 364 -8.83 -32.38 -36.50
CA GLN A 364 -7.91 -33.31 -37.13
C GLN A 364 -8.74 -34.38 -37.82
N GLU A 365 -8.48 -34.59 -39.11
CA GLU A 365 -9.05 -35.73 -39.81
C GLU A 365 -8.47 -37.03 -39.26
N TRP A 366 -9.24 -38.12 -39.29
CA TRP A 366 -8.87 -39.37 -38.64
C TRP A 366 -7.53 -39.95 -39.13
N TYR A 367 -7.17 -39.70 -40.38
CA TYR A 367 -5.90 -40.17 -40.97
C TYR A 367 -4.70 -39.34 -40.49
N GLU A 368 -4.88 -38.08 -40.09
CA GLU A 368 -3.79 -37.23 -39.56
C GLU A 368 -3.32 -37.75 -38.19
N LYS A 369 -4.24 -38.30 -37.39
CA LYS A 369 -3.91 -39.03 -36.16
C LYS A 369 -3.12 -40.30 -36.42
N LEU A 370 -3.37 -40.97 -37.55
CA LEU A 370 -2.71 -42.21 -37.95
C LEU A 370 -1.27 -41.95 -38.41
N PHE A 371 -1.04 -40.85 -39.12
CA PHE A 371 0.27 -40.50 -39.69
C PHE A 371 1.14 -39.59 -38.80
N ARG A 372 0.67 -39.24 -37.59
CA ARG A 372 1.40 -38.39 -36.63
C ARG A 372 1.92 -37.10 -37.27
N ILE A 373 1.09 -36.40 -38.04
CA ILE A 373 1.45 -35.07 -38.54
C ILE A 373 1.76 -34.20 -37.31
N LYS A 374 3.03 -33.88 -37.13
CA LYS A 374 3.55 -33.23 -35.93
C LYS A 374 3.20 -31.75 -36.00
N THR A 375 2.23 -31.34 -35.19
CA THR A 375 1.91 -29.92 -34.91
C THR A 375 3.11 -29.14 -34.33
N GLU A 376 4.18 -29.84 -33.95
CA GLU A 376 5.47 -29.29 -33.49
C GLU A 376 6.08 -28.28 -34.48
N ASN A 377 5.93 -28.48 -35.80
CA ASN A 377 6.47 -27.55 -36.81
C ASN A 377 5.73 -26.21 -36.84
N MET A 378 4.43 -26.19 -36.49
CA MET A 378 3.63 -24.96 -36.46
C MET A 378 4.04 -24.03 -35.32
N LEU A 379 4.52 -24.59 -34.21
CA LEU A 379 5.03 -23.82 -33.07
C LEU A 379 6.37 -23.16 -33.37
N ALA A 380 7.19 -23.73 -34.26
CA ALA A 380 8.52 -23.20 -34.58
C ALA A 380 8.45 -21.81 -35.23
N GLY A 381 7.46 -21.56 -36.11
CA GLY A 381 7.22 -20.22 -36.69
C GLY A 381 6.74 -19.20 -35.66
N MET A 382 6.14 -19.65 -34.56
CA MET A 382 5.62 -18.79 -33.48
C MET A 382 6.61 -18.56 -32.35
N ALA A 383 7.64 -19.39 -32.23
CA ALA A 383 8.69 -19.26 -31.22
C ALA A 383 9.44 -17.91 -31.28
N ASN A 384 9.40 -17.24 -32.44
CA ASN A 384 10.02 -15.93 -32.65
C ASN A 384 9.05 -14.75 -32.49
N LEU A 385 7.79 -14.99 -32.09
CA LEU A 385 6.82 -13.92 -31.91
C LEU A 385 7.22 -13.03 -30.73
N SER A 386 7.79 -11.87 -31.04
CA SER A 386 8.07 -10.83 -30.05
C SER A 386 6.91 -9.85 -30.02
N VAL A 387 6.07 -9.95 -28.99
CA VAL A 387 5.07 -8.92 -28.70
C VAL A 387 5.68 -7.86 -27.80
N ASP A 388 5.76 -6.65 -28.32
CA ASP A 388 6.15 -5.47 -27.54
C ASP A 388 4.93 -4.95 -26.76
N VAL A 389 4.87 -5.33 -25.48
CA VAL A 389 3.91 -4.86 -24.49
C VAL A 389 4.57 -3.73 -23.69
N PRO A 390 3.92 -2.57 -23.51
CA PRO A 390 4.51 -1.48 -22.74
C PRO A 390 4.89 -1.92 -21.32
N ALA A 391 6.14 -1.66 -20.94
CA ALA A 391 6.53 -1.71 -19.54
C ALA A 391 5.90 -0.53 -18.78
N PHE A 392 5.65 -0.69 -17.49
CA PHE A 392 5.23 0.42 -16.64
C PHE A 392 5.94 0.35 -15.30
N SER A 393 6.10 1.51 -14.67
CA SER A 393 6.65 1.64 -13.33
C SER A 393 5.59 2.23 -12.43
N LEU A 394 5.37 1.58 -11.29
CA LEU A 394 4.64 2.14 -10.17
C LEU A 394 5.64 2.95 -9.35
N ASP A 395 5.47 4.26 -9.33
CA ASP A 395 6.21 5.13 -8.42
C ASP A 395 5.24 5.67 -7.38
N LEU A 396 5.47 5.35 -6.11
CA LEU A 396 4.70 5.92 -5.01
C LEU A 396 5.20 7.33 -4.63
N GLY A 397 6.26 7.79 -5.30
CA GLY A 397 6.92 9.06 -5.07
C GLY A 397 7.67 9.09 -3.74
N ALA A 398 8.14 10.28 -3.37
CA ALA A 398 8.55 10.53 -2.00
C ALA A 398 7.30 10.57 -1.11
N LEU A 399 7.09 9.49 -0.37
CA LEU A 399 6.02 9.38 0.60
C LEU A 399 6.36 10.24 1.83
N ASN A 400 6.20 11.55 1.69
CA ASN A 400 6.31 12.50 2.77
C ASN A 400 4.98 12.52 3.55
N PHE A 401 4.66 11.39 4.21
CA PHE A 401 3.40 11.21 4.93
C PHE A 401 3.18 12.25 6.04
N PHE A 402 4.25 12.86 6.52
CA PHE A 402 4.19 13.90 7.52
C PHE A 402 5.21 15.00 7.25
N LEU A 403 4.72 16.21 7.03
CA LEU A 403 5.47 17.43 7.36
C LEU A 403 5.43 17.57 8.88
N VAL A 404 6.06 16.65 9.63
CA VAL A 404 6.19 16.82 11.08
C VAL A 404 7.18 17.96 11.30
N SER A 405 6.70 19.17 11.50
CA SER A 405 7.43 20.14 12.31
C SER A 405 7.38 19.65 13.76
N ASN A 406 8.16 18.61 14.07
CA ASN A 406 8.30 18.13 15.44
C ASN A 406 9.02 19.22 16.23
N LEU A 407 8.48 19.66 17.37
CA LEU A 407 9.08 20.73 18.16
C LEU A 407 10.45 20.34 18.77
N LEU A 408 10.71 19.03 18.96
CA LEU A 408 12.03 18.51 19.35
C LEU A 408 13.01 18.50 18.18
N PHE A 409 12.51 18.41 16.95
CA PHE A 409 13.32 18.29 15.73
C PHE A 409 12.75 19.14 14.58
N PRO A 410 12.65 20.48 14.75
CA PRO A 410 12.05 21.34 13.74
C PRO A 410 12.83 21.21 12.43
N GLY A 411 12.12 20.88 11.35
CA GLY A 411 12.70 20.69 10.02
C GLY A 411 13.41 19.36 9.77
N LYS A 412 13.43 18.41 10.71
CA LYS A 412 13.99 17.07 10.47
C LYS A 412 12.92 16.07 10.01
N LYS A 413 13.30 15.17 9.09
CA LYS A 413 12.51 13.99 8.76
C LYS A 413 12.48 13.06 9.98
N VAL A 414 11.30 12.81 10.51
CA VAL A 414 11.12 11.99 11.72
C VAL A 414 10.90 10.52 11.37
N PHE A 415 10.23 10.23 10.25
CA PHE A 415 10.05 8.86 9.76
C PHE A 415 11.20 8.46 8.84
N SER A 416 11.81 7.32 9.12
CA SER A 416 12.75 6.62 8.24
C SER A 416 12.11 5.30 7.82
N LEU A 417 11.92 5.13 6.51
CA LEU A 417 11.44 3.87 5.95
C LEU A 417 12.48 2.78 6.22
N GLY A 418 11.99 1.58 6.52
CA GLY A 418 12.80 0.39 6.58
C GLY A 418 13.41 -0.01 5.23
N LYS A 419 14.12 -1.13 5.22
CA LYS A 419 14.76 -1.69 4.03
C LYS A 419 13.71 -2.37 3.13
N ILE A 420 13.53 -1.87 1.92
CA ILE A 420 12.65 -2.49 0.91
C ILE A 420 13.45 -3.58 0.17
N PRO A 421 12.88 -4.78 -0.07
CA PRO A 421 11.50 -5.20 0.17
C PRO A 421 11.21 -5.81 1.56
N ASP A 422 12.23 -5.96 2.41
CA ASP A 422 12.12 -6.68 3.69
C ASP A 422 11.05 -6.06 4.63
N ASP A 423 10.88 -4.75 4.56
CA ASP A 423 10.02 -3.97 5.47
C ASP A 423 8.73 -3.48 4.77
N LEU A 424 8.42 -4.08 3.61
CA LEU A 424 7.17 -3.95 2.85
C LEU A 424 6.33 -5.22 2.98
N TYR A 425 5.02 -5.07 3.16
CA TYR A 425 4.05 -6.15 3.14
C TYR A 425 2.79 -5.75 2.38
N ILE A 426 2.18 -6.68 1.64
CA ILE A 426 0.95 -6.43 0.88
C ILE A 426 -0.01 -7.62 1.06
N PRO A 427 -0.61 -7.85 2.24
CA PRO A 427 -1.60 -8.93 2.38
C PRO A 427 -2.94 -8.61 1.70
N ARG A 428 -3.37 -7.35 1.82
CA ARG A 428 -4.57 -6.77 1.17
C ARG A 428 -4.33 -5.29 0.96
N ASP A 429 -4.01 -4.61 2.05
CA ASP A 429 -3.51 -3.24 2.07
C ASP A 429 -1.98 -3.27 2.09
N MET A 430 -1.35 -2.18 1.66
CA MET A 430 0.10 -2.07 1.68
C MET A 430 0.56 -1.52 3.03
N LEU A 431 1.43 -2.27 3.71
CA LEU A 431 2.04 -1.93 4.99
C LEU A 431 3.52 -1.61 4.77
N LEU A 432 3.93 -0.42 5.19
CA LEU A 432 5.30 0.06 5.21
C LEU A 432 5.76 0.18 6.66
N LEU A 433 6.86 -0.46 7.00
CA LEU A 433 7.45 -0.41 8.34
C LEU A 433 8.64 0.53 8.39
N GLY A 434 8.89 1.12 9.55
CA GLY A 434 10.01 2.03 9.72
C GLY A 434 10.27 2.40 11.17
N SER A 435 11.12 3.41 11.34
CA SER A 435 11.49 3.93 12.65
C SER A 435 11.29 5.44 12.70
N ILE A 436 10.86 5.91 13.86
CA ILE A 436 10.82 7.32 14.25
C ILE A 436 12.20 7.61 14.83
N GLY A 437 12.99 8.45 14.15
CA GLY A 437 14.30 8.84 14.63
C GLY A 437 14.18 9.63 15.95
N SER A 438 14.84 9.15 17.01
CA SER A 438 15.29 10.02 18.09
C SER A 438 16.48 10.81 17.54
N GLY A 439 16.23 12.04 17.08
CA GLY A 439 17.25 12.86 16.45
C GLY A 439 18.31 13.38 17.40
#